data_AF-J9ECM8-F1
#
_entry.id   AF-J9ECM8-F1
#
_cell.length_a   1.000
_cell.length_b   1.000
_cell.length_c   1.000
_cell.angle_alpha   90.00
_cell.angle_beta   90.00
_cell.angle_gamma   90.00
#
_symmetry.space_group_name_H-M   'P 1'
#
loop_
_entity.id
_entity.type
_entity.pdbx_description
1 polymer ?
#
loop_
_entity_poly.entity_id
_entity_poly.type
_entity_poly.pdbx_seq_one_letter_code
_entity_poly.pdbx_strand_id
1 'polypeptide(L)'
;ICGSISTVIQSTGVGALCPNTLLLKWPKYSLDWPSEPSDSEYSTFVDKLHAGYVMKMCLLVAKDISHFPYITEPVKEGYVDAYWIIRDRGFLGLIAHLLLNHKVWRGCQLRVIGIARDSEEKEEMTGRINLYLKAMRIDATVQVGILSDPNISRSDFERTLMMEERSQMAREARRFTMMKRNVEPLKELNNKTPNDIDNIE
;
A
#
# COMPACT_ATOMS: atom_id res chain seq x y z
N ILE A 1 -6.44 24.94 -12.38
CA ILE A 1 -5.02 24.90 -11.96
C ILE A 1 -4.80 23.56 -11.25
N CYS A 2 -4.63 22.48 -12.01
CA CYS A 2 -4.43 21.10 -11.51
C CYS A 2 -2.96 20.82 -11.09
N GLY A 3 -2.02 21.72 -11.39
CA GLY A 3 -0.57 21.47 -11.23
C GLY A 3 0.05 21.77 -9.85
N SER A 4 -0.51 22.69 -9.04
CA SER A 4 0.23 23.25 -7.90
C SER A 4 0.63 22.19 -6.86
N ILE A 5 -0.30 21.35 -6.42
CA ILE A 5 -0.02 20.33 -5.41
C ILE A 5 0.84 19.18 -5.96
N SER A 6 0.61 18.78 -7.21
CA SER A 6 1.39 17.73 -7.88
C SER A 6 2.83 18.17 -8.05
N THR A 7 3.07 19.44 -8.41
CA THR A 7 4.41 20.02 -8.48
C THR A 7 5.06 20.06 -7.10
N VAL A 8 4.33 20.41 -6.03
CA VAL A 8 4.87 20.35 -4.67
C VAL A 8 5.30 18.93 -4.34
N ILE A 9 4.44 17.93 -4.55
CA ILE A 9 4.77 16.52 -4.27
C ILE A 9 6.03 16.09 -5.04
N GLN A 10 6.17 16.50 -6.30
CA GLN A 10 7.31 16.14 -7.15
C GLN A 10 8.61 16.90 -6.81
N SER A 11 8.50 18.14 -6.34
CA SER A 11 9.66 18.98 -5.98
C SER A 11 10.07 18.85 -4.51
N THR A 12 9.24 18.23 -3.66
CA THR A 12 9.61 17.94 -2.28
C THR A 12 10.67 16.84 -2.28
N GLY A 13 11.87 17.17 -1.77
CA GLY A 13 13.03 16.28 -1.88
C GLY A 13 14.17 16.82 -2.73
N VAL A 14 14.08 18.06 -3.22
CA VAL A 14 15.23 18.78 -3.79
C VAL A 14 16.18 19.13 -2.63
N GLY A 15 17.10 18.22 -2.32
CA GLY A 15 18.05 18.31 -1.21
C GLY A 15 18.46 16.94 -0.67
N ALA A 16 18.93 16.89 0.57
CA ALA A 16 19.40 15.64 1.19
C ALA A 16 18.27 14.74 1.72
N LEU A 17 17.06 15.28 1.93
CA LEU A 17 15.93 14.56 2.53
C LEU A 17 14.75 14.50 1.57
N CYS A 18 14.32 13.28 1.26
CA CYS A 18 13.12 13.02 0.46
C CYS A 18 12.03 12.38 1.32
N PRO A 19 10.78 12.88 1.30
CA PRO A 19 9.67 12.22 1.97
C PRO A 19 9.43 10.81 1.41
N ASN A 20 9.10 9.87 2.30
CA ASN A 20 8.80 8.47 1.91
C ASN A 20 7.30 8.15 1.97
N THR A 21 6.48 9.02 2.55
CA THR A 21 5.05 8.80 2.78
C THR A 21 4.26 10.06 2.45
N LEU A 22 3.21 9.91 1.63
CA LEU A 22 2.23 10.94 1.33
C LEU A 22 0.97 10.65 2.14
N LEU A 23 0.69 11.51 3.12
CA LEU A 23 -0.53 11.46 3.92
C LEU A 23 -1.58 12.40 3.32
N LEU A 24 -2.73 11.85 2.94
CA LEU A 24 -3.85 12.58 2.35
C LEU A 24 -5.10 12.39 3.21
N LYS A 25 -6.00 13.38 3.15
CA LYS A 25 -7.37 13.26 3.63
C LYS A 25 -8.23 12.63 2.52
N TRP A 26 -9.22 11.82 2.90
CA TRP A 26 -10.25 11.34 1.99
C TRP A 26 -11.05 12.53 1.38
N PRO A 27 -11.28 12.54 0.05
CA PRO A 27 -11.98 13.65 -0.59
C PRO A 27 -13.45 13.68 -0.15
N LYS A 28 -13.99 14.88 0.05
CA LYS A 28 -15.44 15.06 0.20
C LYS A 28 -16.05 15.29 -1.18
N TYR A 29 -17.19 14.67 -1.42
CA TYR A 29 -18.02 14.99 -2.57
C TYR A 29 -18.68 16.35 -2.34
N SER A 30 -18.69 17.21 -3.37
CA SER A 30 -19.52 18.40 -3.39
C SER A 30 -20.98 18.01 -3.64
N LEU A 31 -21.90 18.91 -3.30
CA LEU A 31 -23.33 18.74 -3.66
C LEU A 31 -23.53 18.62 -5.17
N ASP A 32 -22.62 19.18 -5.96
CA ASP A 32 -22.71 19.23 -7.43
C ASP A 32 -22.13 17.99 -8.12
N TRP A 33 -21.77 16.93 -7.39
CA TRP A 33 -21.30 15.67 -7.97
C TRP A 33 -22.35 15.05 -8.91
N PRO A 34 -22.02 14.70 -10.17
CA PRO A 34 -20.68 14.59 -10.79
C PRO A 34 -20.23 15.80 -11.64
N SER A 35 -20.99 16.89 -11.65
CA SER A 35 -20.73 18.11 -12.44
C SER A 35 -19.81 19.13 -11.74
N GLU A 36 -18.92 18.65 -10.87
CA GLU A 36 -18.00 19.50 -10.12
C GLU A 36 -16.96 20.18 -11.03
N PRO A 37 -16.42 21.35 -10.65
CA PRO A 37 -15.31 21.96 -11.37
C PRO A 37 -14.08 21.04 -11.36
N SER A 38 -13.26 21.10 -12.41
CA SER A 38 -12.04 20.28 -12.56
C SER A 38 -11.00 20.50 -11.46
N ASP A 39 -11.07 21.62 -10.73
CA ASP A 39 -10.21 21.91 -9.59
C ASP A 39 -10.81 21.47 -8.23
N SER A 40 -11.86 20.63 -8.21
CA SER A 40 -12.48 20.16 -6.97
C SER A 40 -11.57 19.25 -6.14
N GLU A 41 -11.86 19.13 -4.83
CA GLU A 41 -11.10 18.27 -3.91
C GLU A 41 -11.12 16.81 -4.40
N TYR A 42 -12.26 16.36 -4.91
CA TYR A 42 -12.43 15.03 -5.48
C TYR A 42 -11.64 14.86 -6.79
N SER A 43 -11.77 15.79 -7.73
CA SER A 43 -11.10 15.69 -9.03
C SER A 43 -9.57 15.66 -8.87
N THR A 44 -9.03 16.51 -8.00
CA THR A 44 -7.57 16.58 -7.73
C THR A 44 -7.05 15.47 -6.82
N PHE A 45 -7.91 14.65 -6.19
CA PHE A 45 -7.48 13.57 -5.30
C PHE A 45 -6.72 12.48 -6.05
N VAL A 46 -7.24 12.08 -7.21
CA VAL A 46 -6.61 11.07 -8.06
C VAL A 46 -5.25 11.55 -8.56
N ASP A 47 -5.12 12.83 -8.92
CA ASP A 47 -3.85 13.42 -9.32
C ASP A 47 -2.80 13.37 -8.21
N LYS A 48 -3.19 13.65 -6.96
CA LYS A 48 -2.30 13.55 -5.78
C LYS A 48 -1.83 12.11 -5.57
N LEU A 49 -2.72 11.12 -5.72
CA LEU A 49 -2.37 9.71 -5.62
C LEU A 49 -1.38 9.31 -6.74
N HIS A 50 -1.63 9.74 -7.97
CA HIS A 50 -0.73 9.49 -9.09
C HIS A 50 0.64 10.15 -8.87
N ALA A 51 0.68 11.40 -8.40
CA ALA A 51 1.93 12.09 -8.09
C ALA A 51 2.74 11.33 -7.01
N GLY A 52 2.10 10.92 -5.91
CA GLY A 52 2.77 10.14 -4.86
C GLY A 52 3.27 8.78 -5.36
N TYR A 53 2.50 8.09 -6.20
CA TYR A 53 2.92 6.83 -6.84
C TYR A 53 4.15 7.02 -7.74
N VAL A 54 4.15 8.05 -8.59
CA VAL A 54 5.30 8.38 -9.47
C VAL A 54 6.55 8.69 -8.65
N MET A 55 6.39 9.39 -7.52
CA MET A 55 7.47 9.71 -6.58
C MET A 55 7.88 8.54 -5.68
N LYS A 56 7.30 7.34 -5.88
CA LYS A 56 7.59 6.11 -5.11
C LYS A 56 7.38 6.28 -3.61
N MET A 57 6.40 7.09 -3.23
CA MET A 57 6.02 7.29 -1.84
C MET A 57 4.98 6.24 -1.41
N CYS A 58 5.00 5.88 -0.13
CA CYS A 58 3.89 5.18 0.49
C CYS A 58 2.67 6.12 0.53
N LEU A 59 1.47 5.60 0.24
CA LEU A 59 0.24 6.39 0.23
C LEU A 59 -0.58 6.02 1.48
N LEU A 60 -0.88 7.02 2.31
CA LEU A 60 -1.75 6.87 3.48
C LEU A 60 -2.93 7.83 3.34
N VAL A 61 -4.16 7.31 3.39
CA VAL A 61 -5.37 8.13 3.25
C VAL A 61 -6.20 8.03 4.52
N ALA A 62 -6.36 9.16 5.22
CA ALA A 62 -7.17 9.26 6.41
C ALA A 62 -8.60 9.67 6.06
N LYS A 63 -9.56 8.78 6.35
CA LYS A 63 -10.99 9.02 6.15
C LYS A 63 -11.64 9.50 7.44
N ASP A 64 -12.64 10.38 7.31
CA ASP A 64 -13.43 10.92 8.43
C ASP A 64 -12.58 11.50 9.57
N ILE A 65 -11.54 12.26 9.20
CA ILE A 65 -10.60 12.90 10.15
C ILE A 65 -11.29 13.79 11.19
N SER A 66 -12.52 14.25 10.90
CA SER A 66 -13.33 15.03 11.83
C SER A 66 -13.74 14.25 13.08
N HIS A 67 -13.68 12.91 13.05
CA HIS A 67 -13.96 12.04 14.21
C HIS A 67 -12.68 11.59 14.93
N PHE A 68 -11.50 12.03 14.50
CA PHE A 68 -10.26 11.63 15.16
C PHE A 68 -10.16 12.28 16.55
N PRO A 69 -9.67 11.54 17.55
CA PRO A 69 -9.48 12.08 18.90
C PRO A 69 -8.45 13.20 18.89
N TYR A 70 -8.69 14.23 19.70
CA TYR A 70 -7.73 15.29 19.95
C TYR A 70 -6.66 14.83 20.95
N ILE A 71 -5.51 15.51 20.93
CA ILE A 71 -4.40 15.25 21.84
C ILE A 71 -4.81 15.39 23.32
N THR A 72 -5.81 16.24 23.59
CA THR A 72 -6.40 16.50 24.91
C THR A 72 -7.41 15.45 25.35
N GLU A 73 -7.85 14.56 24.45
CA GLU A 73 -8.88 13.56 24.69
C GLU A 73 -8.36 12.15 24.33
N PRO A 74 -7.44 11.58 25.14
CA PRO A 74 -6.92 10.25 24.88
C PRO A 74 -8.01 9.19 24.94
N VAL A 75 -7.91 8.21 24.03
CA VAL A 75 -8.75 7.02 24.04
C VAL A 75 -8.28 6.13 25.18
N LYS A 76 -9.15 5.96 26.19
CA LYS A 76 -8.83 5.21 27.41
C LYS A 76 -8.80 3.71 27.18
N GLU A 77 -9.79 3.21 26.44
CA GLU A 77 -9.98 1.79 26.13
C GLU A 77 -10.58 1.68 24.73
N GLY A 78 -10.20 0.66 23.99
CA GLY A 78 -10.69 0.43 22.64
C GLY A 78 -9.78 -0.50 21.84
N TYR A 79 -10.07 -0.60 20.55
CA TYR A 79 -9.29 -1.43 19.63
C TYR A 79 -8.77 -0.60 18.45
N VAL A 80 -7.55 -0.91 18.02
CA VAL A 80 -7.03 -0.53 16.72
C VAL A 80 -7.10 -1.77 15.85
N ASP A 81 -7.97 -1.75 14.85
CA ASP A 81 -8.19 -2.89 13.97
C ASP A 81 -7.35 -2.76 12.70
N ALA A 82 -6.42 -3.70 12.52
CA ALA A 82 -5.57 -3.83 11.35
C ALA A 82 -6.11 -4.95 10.44
N TYR A 83 -6.75 -4.57 9.35
CA TYR A 83 -7.28 -5.53 8.37
C TYR A 83 -6.15 -6.07 7.47
N TRP A 84 -5.79 -7.33 7.68
CA TRP A 84 -4.77 -8.07 6.94
C TRP A 84 -5.37 -8.64 5.64
N ILE A 85 -5.62 -7.75 4.69
CA ILE A 85 -6.25 -8.12 3.41
C ILE A 85 -5.19 -8.36 2.32
N ILE A 86 -4.07 -7.62 2.34
CA ILE A 86 -2.98 -7.71 1.35
C ILE A 86 -1.63 -7.74 2.06
N ARG A 87 -0.64 -8.45 1.50
CA ARG A 87 0.76 -8.37 1.95
C ARG A 87 1.36 -7.00 1.63
N ASP A 88 1.51 -6.18 2.66
CA ASP A 88 2.00 -4.81 2.62
C ASP A 88 3.44 -4.67 3.18
N ARG A 89 4.20 -5.77 3.21
CA ARG A 89 5.58 -5.87 3.73
C ARG A 89 5.71 -5.40 5.20
N GLY A 90 4.62 -5.35 5.95
CA GLY A 90 4.62 -4.97 7.36
C GLY A 90 4.39 -3.48 7.63
N PHE A 91 3.98 -2.71 6.61
CA PHE A 91 3.68 -1.29 6.77
C PHE A 91 2.50 -1.06 7.74
N LEU A 92 1.41 -1.81 7.62
CA LEU A 92 0.23 -1.70 8.49
C LEU A 92 0.57 -2.03 9.94
N GLY A 93 1.40 -3.06 10.17
CA GLY A 93 1.87 -3.38 11.52
C GLY A 93 2.74 -2.26 12.10
N LEU A 94 3.60 -1.63 11.28
CA LEU A 94 4.37 -0.46 11.69
C LEU A 94 3.45 0.72 12.07
N ILE A 95 2.47 1.04 11.23
CA ILE A 95 1.53 2.14 11.49
C ILE A 95 0.74 1.88 12.77
N ALA A 96 0.20 0.67 12.95
CA ALA A 96 -0.51 0.30 14.18
C ALA A 96 0.39 0.42 15.41
N HIS A 97 1.64 -0.05 15.35
CA HIS A 97 2.60 0.07 16.44
C HIS A 97 2.91 1.54 16.79
N LEU A 98 3.14 2.38 15.77
CA LEU A 98 3.39 3.81 15.96
C LEU A 98 2.19 4.53 16.59
N LEU A 99 0.96 4.18 16.18
CA LEU A 99 -0.26 4.71 16.77
C LEU A 99 -0.33 4.34 18.26
N LEU A 100 -0.16 3.07 18.60
CA LEU A 100 -0.25 2.60 20.00
C LEU A 100 0.85 3.14 20.91
N ASN A 101 2.00 3.52 20.37
CA ASN A 101 3.03 4.23 21.14
C ASN A 101 2.64 5.69 21.46
N HIS A 102 1.69 6.28 20.73
CA HIS A 102 1.25 7.65 20.96
C HIS A 102 0.28 7.72 22.14
N LYS A 103 0.42 8.77 22.97
CA LYS A 103 -0.37 8.96 24.21
C LYS A 103 -1.89 8.97 24.00
N VAL A 104 -2.36 9.29 22.80
CA VAL A 104 -3.80 9.30 22.46
C VAL A 104 -4.35 7.89 22.28
N TRP A 105 -3.56 6.94 21.81
CA TRP A 105 -4.02 5.59 21.45
C TRP A 105 -3.39 4.48 22.32
N ARG A 106 -2.50 4.81 23.24
CA ARG A 106 -1.83 3.85 24.14
C ARG A 106 -2.76 3.01 25.02
N GLY A 107 -4.01 3.43 25.20
CA GLY A 107 -5.04 2.68 25.92
C GLY A 107 -5.75 1.63 25.07
N CYS A 108 -5.53 1.65 23.75
CA CYS A 108 -6.14 0.70 22.84
C CYS A 108 -5.33 -0.60 22.72
N GLN A 109 -6.01 -1.67 22.34
CA GLN A 109 -5.40 -2.96 21.99
C GLN A 109 -5.36 -3.15 20.49
N LEU A 110 -4.27 -3.73 19.95
CA LEU A 110 -4.20 -4.07 18.53
C LEU A 110 -4.98 -5.36 18.26
N ARG A 111 -5.82 -5.35 17.23
CA ARG A 111 -6.38 -6.58 16.65
C ARG A 111 -6.01 -6.68 15.18
N VAL A 112 -5.48 -7.82 14.77
CA VAL A 112 -5.23 -8.11 13.35
C VAL A 112 -6.36 -8.99 12.85
N ILE A 113 -7.09 -8.50 11.86
CA ILE A 113 -8.30 -9.14 11.32
C ILE A 113 -8.01 -9.65 9.92
N GLY A 114 -8.19 -10.94 9.69
CA GLY A 114 -8.05 -11.59 8.39
C GLY A 114 -9.37 -12.21 7.92
N ILE A 115 -9.52 -12.37 6.60
CA ILE A 115 -10.64 -13.07 5.99
C ILE A 115 -10.07 -14.16 5.08
N ALA A 116 -10.47 -15.41 5.33
CA ALA A 116 -10.10 -16.59 4.55
C ALA A 116 -11.32 -17.18 3.84
N ARG A 117 -11.11 -17.93 2.76
CA ARG A 117 -12.17 -18.57 1.98
C ARG A 117 -12.64 -19.88 2.61
N ASP A 118 -11.71 -20.62 3.20
CA ASP A 118 -11.95 -21.93 3.83
C ASP A 118 -11.14 -22.08 5.13
N SER A 119 -11.32 -23.23 5.78
CA SER A 119 -10.65 -23.53 7.05
C SER A 119 -9.15 -23.74 6.91
N GLU A 120 -8.67 -24.24 5.77
CA GLU A 120 -7.25 -24.50 5.53
C GLU A 120 -6.49 -23.17 5.35
N GLU A 121 -7.02 -22.29 4.50
CA GLU A 121 -6.49 -20.94 4.30
C GLU A 121 -6.55 -20.12 5.59
N LYS A 122 -7.60 -20.31 6.41
CA LYS A 122 -7.69 -19.68 7.73
C LYS A 122 -6.54 -20.08 8.65
N GLU A 123 -6.21 -21.37 8.72
CA GLU A 123 -5.13 -21.88 9.56
C GLU A 123 -3.77 -21.35 9.07
N GLU A 124 -3.51 -21.44 7.76
CA GLU A 124 -2.29 -20.90 7.15
C GLU A 124 -2.14 -19.39 7.42
N MET A 125 -3.21 -18.62 7.19
CA MET A 125 -3.22 -17.17 7.39
C MET A 125 -2.98 -16.81 8.86
N THR A 126 -3.63 -17.51 9.79
CA THR A 126 -3.45 -17.30 11.23
C THR A 126 -2.00 -17.57 11.64
N GLY A 127 -1.41 -18.67 11.16
CA GLY A 127 0.00 -18.99 11.41
C GLY A 127 0.95 -17.91 10.86
N ARG A 128 0.69 -17.42 9.64
CA ARG A 128 1.49 -16.36 9.00
C ARG A 128 1.42 -15.03 9.76
N ILE A 129 0.22 -14.62 10.21
CA ILE A 129 0.05 -13.40 11.00
C ILE A 129 0.79 -13.53 12.34
N ASN A 130 0.63 -14.66 13.05
CA ASN A 130 1.32 -14.89 14.32
C ASN A 130 2.85 -14.87 14.18
N LEU A 131 3.39 -15.50 13.14
CA LEU A 131 4.82 -15.48 12.85
C LEU A 131 5.31 -14.06 12.60
N TYR A 132 4.55 -13.27 11.82
CA TYR A 132 4.85 -11.87 11.55
C TYR A 132 4.86 -11.02 12.84
N LEU A 133 3.81 -11.11 13.65
CA LEU A 133 3.70 -10.37 14.91
C LEU A 133 4.83 -10.70 15.87
N LYS A 134 5.18 -11.99 15.98
CA LYS A 134 6.31 -12.46 16.79
C LYS A 134 7.65 -11.90 16.30
N ALA A 135 7.89 -11.92 14.98
CA ALA A 135 9.12 -11.37 14.39
C ALA A 135 9.24 -9.86 14.63
N MET A 136 8.13 -9.13 14.56
CA MET A 136 8.08 -7.68 14.77
C MET A 136 8.00 -7.27 16.25
N ARG A 137 7.82 -8.23 17.18
CA ARG A 137 7.58 -8.00 18.62
C ARG A 137 6.39 -7.07 18.89
N ILE A 138 5.32 -7.27 18.12
CA ILE A 138 4.07 -6.53 18.27
C ILE A 138 3.07 -7.42 19.00
N ASP A 139 2.53 -6.92 20.12
CA ASP A 139 1.45 -7.58 20.84
C ASP A 139 0.10 -7.24 20.21
N ALA A 140 -0.63 -8.26 19.75
CA ALA A 140 -1.91 -8.10 19.07
C ALA A 140 -2.76 -9.38 19.15
N THR A 141 -4.08 -9.20 19.20
CA THR A 141 -5.04 -10.31 19.08
C THR A 141 -5.27 -10.62 17.60
N VAL A 142 -5.22 -11.89 17.20
CA VAL A 142 -5.46 -12.32 15.82
C VAL A 142 -6.87 -12.90 15.68
N GLN A 143 -7.65 -12.37 14.73
CA GLN A 143 -8.99 -12.86 14.42
C GLN A 143 -9.10 -13.15 12.92
N VAL A 144 -9.25 -14.42 12.54
CA VAL A 144 -9.44 -14.81 11.13
C VAL A 144 -10.82 -15.46 10.94
N GLY A 145 -11.66 -14.80 10.14
CA GLY A 145 -13.00 -15.25 9.77
C GLY A 145 -13.01 -16.02 8.45
N ILE A 146 -14.00 -16.89 8.25
CA ILE A 146 -14.24 -17.57 6.97
C ILE A 146 -15.34 -16.81 6.23
N LEU A 147 -15.16 -16.56 4.93
CA LEU A 147 -16.05 -15.80 4.05
C LEU A 147 -17.48 -16.37 3.94
N SER A 148 -17.70 -17.61 4.38
CA SER A 148 -19.02 -18.25 4.47
C SER A 148 -20.02 -17.49 5.35
N ASP A 149 -19.55 -16.50 6.12
CA ASP A 149 -20.41 -15.64 6.93
C ASP A 149 -21.34 -14.79 6.03
N PRO A 150 -22.68 -14.97 6.11
CA PRO A 150 -23.64 -14.23 5.29
C PRO A 150 -23.59 -12.70 5.47
N ASN A 151 -22.84 -12.20 6.46
CA ASN A 151 -22.61 -10.77 6.69
C ASN A 151 -21.55 -10.14 5.77
N ILE A 152 -20.78 -10.94 5.02
CA ILE A 152 -19.75 -10.43 4.10
C ILE A 152 -20.26 -10.62 2.66
N SER A 153 -20.49 -9.51 1.95
CA SER A 153 -20.89 -9.58 0.54
C SER A 153 -19.76 -10.23 -0.27
N ARG A 154 -20.05 -11.38 -0.86
CA ARG A 154 -19.11 -12.15 -1.70
C ARG A 154 -18.48 -11.29 -2.81
N SER A 155 -19.23 -10.32 -3.33
CA SER A 155 -18.77 -9.36 -4.35
C SER A 155 -17.65 -8.43 -3.89
N ASP A 156 -17.66 -7.97 -2.63
CA ASP A 156 -16.63 -7.05 -2.13
C ASP A 156 -15.30 -7.79 -1.89
N PHE A 157 -15.38 -9.05 -1.45
CA PHE A 157 -14.21 -9.91 -1.32
C PHE A 157 -13.64 -10.29 -2.69
N GLU A 158 -14.47 -10.69 -3.66
CA GLU A 158 -14.02 -11.02 -5.02
C GLU A 158 -13.30 -9.84 -5.67
N ARG A 159 -13.80 -8.61 -5.49
CA ARG A 159 -13.13 -7.40 -5.99
C ARG A 159 -11.75 -7.21 -5.37
N THR A 160 -11.61 -7.55 -4.10
CA THR A 160 -10.36 -7.44 -3.34
C THR A 160 -9.34 -8.51 -3.75
N LEU A 161 -9.79 -9.76 -3.93
CA LEU A 161 -8.96 -10.86 -4.41
C LEU A 161 -8.39 -10.58 -5.81
N MET A 162 -9.21 -10.02 -6.69
CA MET A 162 -8.79 -9.60 -8.03
C MET A 162 -7.68 -8.54 -7.99
N MET A 163 -7.57 -7.73 -6.93
CA MET A 163 -6.46 -6.77 -6.78
C MET A 163 -5.14 -7.47 -6.41
N GLU A 164 -5.17 -8.55 -5.62
CA GLU A 164 -3.97 -9.32 -5.31
C GLU A 164 -3.46 -10.08 -6.54
N GLU A 165 -4.36 -10.72 -7.31
CA GLU A 165 -4.02 -11.38 -8.57
C GLU A 165 -3.44 -10.39 -9.59
N ARG A 166 -4.08 -9.22 -9.76
CA ARG A 166 -3.54 -8.14 -10.62
C ARG A 166 -2.15 -7.71 -10.16
N SER A 167 -1.94 -7.58 -8.85
CA SER A 167 -0.62 -7.23 -8.28
C SER A 167 0.42 -8.32 -8.48
N GLN A 168 0.02 -9.59 -8.48
CA GLN A 168 0.90 -10.73 -8.80
C GLN A 168 1.27 -10.75 -10.28
N MET A 169 0.29 -10.67 -11.19
CA MET A 169 0.54 -10.62 -12.63
C MET A 169 1.42 -9.44 -13.01
N ALA A 170 1.21 -8.26 -12.42
CA ALA A 170 2.07 -7.09 -12.65
C ALA A 170 3.51 -7.32 -12.17
N ARG A 171 3.72 -8.02 -11.05
CA ARG A 171 5.06 -8.41 -10.57
C ARG A 171 5.73 -9.40 -11.50
N GLU A 172 4.99 -10.42 -11.96
CA GLU A 172 5.50 -11.43 -12.90
C GLU A 172 5.86 -10.78 -14.24
N ALA A 173 4.99 -9.94 -14.79
CA ALA A 173 5.28 -9.18 -16.01
C ALA A 173 6.55 -8.34 -15.88
N ARG A 174 6.72 -7.59 -14.76
CA ARG A 174 7.96 -6.85 -14.48
C ARG A 174 9.18 -7.76 -14.42
N ARG A 175 9.06 -8.94 -13.80
CA ARG A 175 10.14 -9.93 -13.71
C ARG A 175 10.53 -10.45 -15.10
N PHE A 176 9.54 -10.76 -15.95
CA PHE A 176 9.77 -11.15 -17.34
C PHE A 176 10.44 -10.03 -18.16
N THR A 177 10.01 -8.78 -18.00
CA THR A 177 10.65 -7.63 -18.66
C THR A 177 12.11 -7.46 -18.21
N MET A 178 12.39 -7.60 -16.91
CA MET A 178 13.73 -7.48 -16.35
C MET A 178 14.65 -8.61 -16.83
N MET A 179 14.13 -9.84 -16.92
CA MET A 179 14.83 -10.98 -17.51
C MET A 179 15.15 -10.76 -18.99
N LYS A 180 14.20 -10.28 -19.80
CA LYS A 180 14.47 -9.94 -21.21
C LYS A 180 15.58 -8.89 -21.36
N ARG A 181 15.52 -7.83 -20.55
CA ARG A 181 16.51 -6.75 -20.55
C ARG A 181 17.91 -7.19 -20.10
N ASN A 182 18.02 -8.25 -19.30
CA ASN A 182 19.32 -8.84 -18.92
C ASN A 182 19.84 -9.87 -19.94
N VAL A 183 18.96 -10.39 -20.81
CA VAL A 183 19.33 -11.35 -21.87
C VAL A 183 19.75 -10.64 -23.16
N GLU A 184 19.22 -9.43 -23.43
CA GLU A 184 19.59 -8.61 -24.60
C GLU A 184 21.10 -8.24 -24.64
N PRO A 185 21.76 -7.80 -23.54
CA PRO A 185 23.20 -7.51 -23.54
C PRO A 185 24.08 -8.77 -23.76
N LEU A 186 23.60 -9.94 -23.36
CA LEU A 186 24.35 -11.20 -23.52
C LEU A 186 24.29 -11.72 -24.95
N LYS A 187 23.21 -11.42 -25.70
CA LYS A 187 23.12 -11.71 -27.14
C LYS A 187 24.03 -10.79 -27.96
N GLU A 188 24.19 -9.53 -27.57
CA GLU A 188 25.12 -8.61 -28.24
C GLU A 188 26.59 -8.97 -27.98
N LEU A 189 26.93 -9.49 -26.80
CA LEU A 189 28.28 -9.96 -26.50
C LEU A 189 28.66 -11.24 -27.29
N ASN A 190 27.69 -12.13 -27.52
CA ASN A 190 27.91 -13.38 -28.27
C ASN A 190 27.92 -13.21 -29.80
N ASN A 191 27.50 -12.05 -30.31
CA ASN A 191 27.46 -11.75 -31.75
C ASN A 191 28.72 -11.01 -32.25
N LYS A 192 29.72 -10.75 -31.40
CA LYS A 192 31.04 -10.29 -31.84
C LYS A 192 31.95 -11.50 -32.04
N THR A 193 31.97 -12.05 -33.24
CA THR A 193 33.02 -12.98 -33.70
C THR A 193 34.31 -12.23 -34.01
N PRO A 194 35.49 -12.86 -33.79
CA PRO A 194 36.80 -12.22 -33.96
C PRO A 194 37.21 -12.25 -35.44
N ASN A 195 37.13 -11.13 -36.15
CA ASN A 195 37.63 -11.04 -37.53
C ASN A 195 38.12 -9.62 -37.90
N ASP A 196 38.86 -8.98 -37.00
CA ASP A 196 39.69 -7.81 -37.34
C ASP A 196 41.15 -8.05 -36.92
N ILE A 197 41.75 -9.12 -37.44
CA ILE A 197 43.20 -9.27 -37.56
C ILE A 197 43.44 -9.87 -38.94
N ASP A 198 43.63 -9.00 -39.93
CA ASP A 198 44.56 -9.17 -41.05
C ASP A 198 44.12 -8.25 -42.18
N ASN A 199 44.83 -7.13 -42.33
CA ASN A 199 45.24 -6.53 -43.60
C ASN A 199 46.06 -5.26 -43.28
N ILE A 200 47.35 -5.49 -42.98
CA ILE A 200 48.40 -4.49 -43.14
C ILE A 200 49.28 -5.02 -44.27
N GLU A 201 49.13 -4.44 -45.46
CA GLU A 201 50.21 -4.13 -46.41
C GLU A 201 49.79 -2.89 -47.20
#